data_AF-A0A7S1S445-F1
#
_entry.id   AF-A0A7S1S445-F1
#
_cell.length_a   1.000
_cell.length_b   1.000
_cell.length_c   1.000
_cell.angle_alpha   90.00
_cell.angle_beta   90.00
_cell.angle_gamma   90.00
#
_symmetry.space_group_name_H-M   'P 1'
#
loop_
_entity.id
_entity.type
_entity.pdbx_description
1 polymer ?
#
loop_
_entity_poly.entity_id
_entity_poly.type
_entity_poly.pdbx_seq_one_letter_code
_entity_poly.pdbx_strand_id
1 'polypeptide(L)'
;ACGGDMVAAAPLSTYAEEAVCWGPLQQRAVDAGALRRHSLGYDLPIFSLELHRSSQSLDNLRHYYGICREATDLMVTTSCFAAWKQGRFQNGCAKVIPAVPEKGPGSSEARVFFFDDNINLHLGTAAGSSDAKGICNLRDVSKGEYIDFSEGKNGFRRDTAFRHTLIHSSSEYRNVMVQVNILDAMSNPDYFANIISRYARAGEKFIVFMDVNGTILWDDTIMNLGQEEVLLSTMMGCIVVRPHAALDFIWDARRTVRLELNKPKSLKELVHDLSGGDTSFYRCFWNTANCKRLLEDLSRYGEIRWTTSGGFPEKPPLSPQGFADLFQSYMEEMEKQNVAQGMTASWFRCLDMCRKGGHAAVIQSFGMDTHRVVRKSVTDERKVLHIAVNVELWSERDRRMFAEQFQPADPAADSRRSSLVKTTKEMHSASEGCQAYCLWSRLQESLTFRCCGKG
;
A
#
# COMPACT_ATOMS: atom_id res chain seq x y z
N ALA A 1 15.28 32.69 -52.18
CA ALA A 1 14.94 33.37 -50.92
C ALA A 1 13.89 32.55 -50.17
N CYS A 2 14.33 31.61 -49.34
CA CYS A 2 13.52 30.95 -48.30
C CYS A 2 14.54 30.56 -47.21
N GLY A 3 14.68 31.41 -46.19
CA GLY A 3 15.49 31.13 -45.01
C GLY A 3 14.72 30.18 -44.09
N GLY A 4 15.31 29.03 -43.80
CA GLY A 4 14.84 28.13 -42.75
C GLY A 4 15.68 28.38 -41.50
N ASP A 5 15.05 28.93 -40.46
CA ASP A 5 15.67 29.12 -39.16
C ASP A 5 15.94 27.75 -38.50
N MET A 6 17.22 27.39 -38.41
CA MET A 6 17.67 26.32 -37.54
C MET A 6 17.56 26.79 -36.09
N VAL A 7 16.58 26.27 -35.36
CA VAL A 7 16.50 26.42 -33.91
C VAL A 7 17.71 25.69 -33.31
N ALA A 8 18.67 26.46 -32.84
CA ALA A 8 19.83 25.94 -32.12
C ALA A 8 19.36 25.21 -30.85
N ALA A 9 19.74 23.93 -30.72
CA ALA A 9 19.57 23.19 -29.48
C ALA A 9 20.27 23.95 -28.34
N ALA A 10 19.53 24.29 -27.30
CA ALA A 10 20.08 24.94 -26.12
C ALA A 10 21.22 24.07 -25.54
N PRO A 11 22.36 24.66 -25.15
CA PRO A 11 23.45 23.90 -24.57
C PRO A 11 22.95 23.18 -23.32
N LEU A 12 23.22 21.88 -23.23
CA LEU A 12 23.06 21.10 -22.01
C LEU A 12 23.81 21.83 -20.90
N SER A 13 23.05 22.39 -19.95
CA SER A 13 23.58 23.06 -18.78
C SER A 13 24.61 22.16 -18.10
N THR A 14 25.86 22.60 -18.08
CA THR A 14 26.93 22.01 -17.27
C THR A 14 26.66 22.37 -15.81
N TYR A 15 25.67 21.72 -15.19
CA TYR A 15 25.59 21.69 -13.75
C TYR A 15 26.85 20.99 -13.26
N ALA A 16 27.72 21.75 -12.59
CA ALA A 16 28.87 21.19 -11.90
C ALA A 16 28.34 20.05 -11.03
N GLU A 17 28.94 18.86 -11.15
CA GLU A 17 28.68 17.74 -10.26
C GLU A 17 29.04 18.18 -8.84
N GLU A 18 28.12 18.83 -8.14
CA GLU A 18 28.21 18.93 -6.69
C GLU A 18 28.24 17.49 -6.20
N ALA A 19 29.42 17.08 -5.73
CA ALA A 19 29.66 15.73 -5.28
C ALA A 19 28.67 15.42 -4.15
N VAL A 20 27.62 14.68 -4.47
CA VAL A 20 26.72 14.10 -3.47
C VAL A 20 27.62 13.34 -2.50
N CYS A 21 27.69 13.80 -1.25
CA CYS A 21 28.56 13.19 -0.25
C CYS A 21 27.96 11.84 0.13
N TRP A 22 28.39 10.79 -0.56
CA TRP A 22 27.96 9.42 -0.29
C TRP A 22 28.56 8.94 1.02
N GLY A 23 27.77 8.17 1.77
CA GLY A 23 28.31 7.37 2.86
C GLY A 23 29.33 6.34 2.32
N PRO A 24 30.32 5.93 3.13
CA PRO A 24 31.37 5.00 2.69
C PRO A 24 30.83 3.69 2.13
N LEU A 25 29.68 3.19 2.61
CA LEU A 25 29.12 1.93 2.11
C LEU A 25 28.41 2.07 0.77
N GLN A 26 27.70 3.17 0.52
CA GLN A 26 27.15 3.44 -0.81
C GLN A 26 28.28 3.49 -1.83
N GLN A 27 29.36 4.19 -1.50
CA GLN A 27 30.55 4.24 -2.36
C GLN A 27 31.15 2.85 -2.57
N ARG A 28 31.37 2.07 -1.50
CA ARG A 28 31.85 0.67 -1.62
C ARG A 28 30.94 -0.21 -2.48
N ALA A 29 29.62 -0.04 -2.39
CA ALA A 29 28.68 -0.81 -3.20
C ALA A 29 28.71 -0.43 -4.68
N VAL A 30 28.96 0.86 -4.98
CA VAL A 30 29.22 1.34 -6.34
C VAL A 30 30.56 0.80 -6.84
N ASP A 31 31.62 0.91 -6.03
CA ASP A 31 32.97 0.44 -6.37
C ASP A 31 33.01 -1.07 -6.60
N ALA A 32 32.22 -1.84 -5.83
CA ALA A 32 32.05 -3.28 -6.00
C ALA A 32 31.16 -3.67 -7.19
N GLY A 33 30.54 -2.71 -7.88
CA GLY A 33 29.65 -2.94 -9.02
C GLY A 33 28.25 -3.46 -8.65
N ALA A 34 27.91 -3.51 -7.35
CA ALA A 34 26.60 -3.93 -6.87
C ALA A 34 25.52 -2.89 -7.16
N LEU A 35 25.86 -1.60 -7.04
CA LEU A 35 25.02 -0.47 -7.44
C LEU A 35 25.55 0.18 -8.71
N ARG A 36 24.67 0.43 -9.69
CA ARG A 36 25.03 1.20 -10.89
C ARG A 36 24.20 2.47 -10.95
N ARG A 37 24.84 3.62 -11.06
CA ARG A 37 24.12 4.90 -11.19
C ARG A 37 23.29 4.90 -12.47
N HIS A 38 22.04 5.34 -12.37
CA HIS A 38 21.12 5.41 -13.50
C HIS A 38 20.79 6.87 -13.83
N SER A 39 20.71 7.19 -15.12
CA SER A 39 20.38 8.51 -15.65
C SER A 39 18.88 8.85 -15.64
N LEU A 40 18.04 8.15 -14.86
CA LEU A 40 16.57 8.34 -14.90
C LEU A 40 16.08 9.60 -14.17
N GLY A 41 16.96 10.31 -13.46
CA GLY A 41 16.67 11.59 -12.82
C GLY A 41 17.85 12.54 -13.02
N TYR A 42 17.57 13.77 -13.47
CA TYR A 42 18.61 14.75 -13.77
C TYR A 42 19.46 15.11 -12.55
N ASP A 43 18.83 15.19 -11.36
CA ASP A 43 19.48 15.64 -10.13
C ASP A 43 19.40 14.64 -8.96
N LEU A 44 18.77 13.48 -9.16
CA LEU A 44 18.51 12.53 -8.08
C LEU A 44 19.47 11.32 -8.09
N PRO A 45 19.90 10.87 -6.90
CA PRO A 45 20.77 9.71 -6.74
C PRO A 45 20.04 8.38 -6.95
N ILE A 46 19.78 8.01 -8.20
CA ILE A 46 19.10 6.76 -8.58
C ILE A 46 20.13 5.69 -8.95
N PHE A 47 20.01 4.51 -8.36
CA PHE A 47 20.86 3.36 -8.62
C PHE A 47 20.05 2.15 -9.05
N SER A 48 20.60 1.31 -9.93
CA SER A 48 20.09 -0.03 -10.18
C SER A 48 20.78 -1.06 -9.31
N LEU A 49 20.02 -2.07 -8.91
CA LEU A 49 20.48 -3.22 -8.13
C LEU A 49 19.82 -4.50 -8.68
N GLU A 50 20.61 -5.52 -9.00
CA GLU A 50 20.11 -6.81 -9.50
C GLU A 50 20.04 -7.85 -8.37
N LEU A 51 18.84 -8.37 -8.07
CA LEU A 51 18.58 -9.29 -6.97
C LEU A 51 18.01 -10.66 -7.39
N HIS A 52 17.62 -10.90 -8.65
CA HIS A 52 16.88 -12.12 -9.04
C HIS A 52 17.62 -13.10 -9.96
N ARG A 53 18.58 -12.66 -10.79
CA ARG A 53 19.10 -13.51 -11.89
C ARG A 53 20.62 -13.63 -12.00
N SER A 54 21.39 -12.94 -11.17
CA SER A 54 22.85 -13.00 -11.24
C SER A 54 23.42 -14.11 -10.35
N SER A 55 24.56 -14.68 -10.78
CA SER A 55 25.43 -15.48 -9.91
C SER A 55 25.88 -14.70 -8.66
N GLN A 56 25.82 -13.37 -8.74
CA GLN A 56 26.13 -12.41 -7.67
C GLN A 56 24.90 -12.05 -6.80
N SER A 57 23.75 -12.70 -6.98
CA SER A 57 22.51 -12.28 -6.29
C SER A 57 22.61 -12.32 -4.77
N LEU A 58 23.42 -13.23 -4.22
CA LEU A 58 23.71 -13.30 -2.79
C LEU A 58 24.59 -12.13 -2.31
N ASP A 59 25.66 -11.83 -3.04
CA ASP A 59 26.53 -10.70 -2.68
C ASP A 59 25.80 -9.37 -2.82
N ASN A 60 24.98 -9.21 -3.87
CA ASN A 60 24.09 -8.05 -4.02
C ASN A 60 23.07 -7.95 -2.89
N LEU A 61 22.49 -9.08 -2.43
CA LEU A 61 21.61 -9.09 -1.27
C LEU A 61 22.34 -8.66 0.01
N ARG A 62 23.59 -9.10 0.21
CA ARG A 62 24.43 -8.69 1.35
C ARG A 62 24.76 -7.20 1.28
N HIS A 63 25.11 -6.68 0.12
CA HIS A 63 25.34 -5.25 -0.09
C HIS A 63 24.07 -4.44 0.18
N TYR A 64 22.93 -4.87 -0.36
CA TYR A 64 21.63 -4.23 -0.14
C TYR A 64 21.27 -4.16 1.35
N TYR A 65 21.40 -5.28 2.05
CA TYR A 65 21.18 -5.33 3.49
C TYR A 65 22.17 -4.43 4.24
N GLY A 66 23.46 -4.46 3.89
CA GLY A 66 24.46 -3.57 4.47
C GLY A 66 24.06 -2.10 4.34
N ILE A 67 23.63 -1.69 3.13
CA ILE A 67 23.23 -0.31 2.84
C ILE A 67 22.06 0.08 3.73
N CYS A 68 21.02 -0.76 3.78
CA CYS A 68 19.86 -0.52 4.65
C CYS A 68 20.25 -0.47 6.13
N ARG A 69 21.19 -1.32 6.56
CA ARG A 69 21.67 -1.38 7.94
C ARG A 69 22.51 -0.16 8.32
N GLU A 70 23.25 0.43 7.40
CA GLU A 70 24.10 1.60 7.69
C GLU A 70 23.33 2.92 7.55
N ALA A 71 22.25 2.94 6.79
CA ALA A 71 21.38 4.10 6.69
C ALA A 71 20.81 4.54 8.06
N THR A 72 20.64 5.84 8.22
CA THR A 72 20.14 6.51 9.43
C THR A 72 18.97 7.44 9.13
N ASP A 73 18.45 7.40 7.90
CA ASP A 73 17.39 8.26 7.41
C ASP A 73 16.55 7.48 6.36
N LEU A 74 15.75 8.22 5.60
CA LEU A 74 14.87 7.76 4.55
C LEU A 74 15.64 7.26 3.33
N MET A 75 15.20 6.11 2.82
CA MET A 75 15.59 5.53 1.55
C MET A 75 14.35 5.12 0.76
N VAL A 76 14.53 4.92 -0.55
CA VAL A 76 13.49 4.38 -1.43
C VAL A 76 14.04 3.17 -2.18
N THR A 77 13.30 2.06 -2.14
CA THR A 77 13.54 0.91 -3.01
C THR A 77 12.30 0.68 -3.89
N THR A 78 12.47 0.75 -5.21
CA THR A 78 11.40 0.45 -6.17
C THR A 78 11.58 -0.96 -6.71
N SER A 79 10.59 -1.82 -6.46
CA SER A 79 10.61 -3.24 -6.83
C SER A 79 10.11 -3.47 -8.26
N CYS A 80 10.58 -4.54 -8.90
CA CYS A 80 10.21 -4.88 -10.27
C CYS A 80 8.83 -5.55 -10.35
N PHE A 81 7.80 -4.81 -10.78
CA PHE A 81 6.45 -5.36 -10.97
C PHE A 81 6.43 -6.48 -12.03
N ALA A 82 7.23 -6.34 -13.09
CA ALA A 82 7.32 -7.35 -14.15
C ALA A 82 7.84 -8.69 -13.63
N ALA A 83 8.83 -8.69 -12.72
CA ALA A 83 9.35 -9.90 -12.09
C ALA A 83 8.27 -10.57 -11.22
N TRP A 84 7.53 -9.78 -10.44
CA TRP A 84 6.44 -10.29 -9.61
C TRP A 84 5.30 -10.90 -10.45
N LYS A 85 4.93 -10.24 -11.56
CA LYS A 85 3.95 -10.76 -12.51
C LYS A 85 4.42 -12.05 -13.19
N GLN A 86 5.69 -12.15 -13.58
CA GLN A 86 6.28 -13.37 -14.14
C GLN A 86 6.23 -14.52 -13.11
N GLY A 87 6.46 -14.22 -11.84
CA GLY A 87 6.27 -15.13 -10.71
C GLY A 87 4.80 -15.31 -10.30
N ARG A 88 3.84 -15.04 -11.18
CA ARG A 88 2.38 -15.25 -10.96
C ARG A 88 1.83 -14.59 -9.69
N PHE A 89 2.40 -13.45 -9.31
CA PHE A 89 2.05 -12.71 -8.11
C PHE A 89 2.27 -13.50 -6.81
N GLN A 90 3.20 -14.44 -6.81
CA GLN A 90 3.55 -15.26 -5.65
C GLN A 90 4.58 -14.57 -4.76
N ASN A 91 4.60 -14.96 -3.48
CA ASN A 91 5.72 -14.66 -2.61
C ASN A 91 7.04 -15.19 -3.21
N GLY A 92 8.16 -14.63 -2.81
CA GLY A 92 9.49 -15.01 -3.33
C GLY A 92 9.86 -14.39 -4.68
N CYS A 93 8.90 -13.77 -5.38
CA CYS A 93 9.13 -13.07 -6.65
C CYS A 93 8.85 -11.56 -6.58
N ALA A 94 8.54 -11.05 -5.39
CA ALA A 94 8.02 -9.72 -5.15
C ALA A 94 9.04 -8.80 -4.46
N LYS A 95 8.60 -7.93 -3.53
CA LYS A 95 9.46 -6.98 -2.80
C LYS A 95 10.49 -7.73 -1.95
N VAL A 96 11.79 -7.49 -2.19
CA VAL A 96 12.85 -8.19 -1.45
C VAL A 96 13.00 -7.60 -0.05
N ILE A 97 12.82 -8.44 0.96
CA ILE A 97 13.01 -8.11 2.38
C ILE A 97 14.18 -8.92 2.93
N PRO A 98 15.25 -8.30 3.45
CA PRO A 98 16.34 -9.02 4.09
C PRO A 98 15.87 -9.77 5.34
N ALA A 99 16.09 -11.08 5.38
CA ALA A 99 15.87 -11.92 6.55
C ALA A 99 17.21 -12.13 7.26
N VAL A 100 17.27 -11.75 8.54
CA VAL A 100 18.50 -11.74 9.32
C VAL A 100 18.43 -12.85 10.37
N PRO A 101 19.24 -13.92 10.28
CA PRO A 101 19.22 -14.98 11.28
C PRO A 101 19.49 -14.43 12.69
N GLU A 102 18.74 -14.94 13.68
CA GLU A 102 18.88 -14.55 15.09
C GLU A 102 20.28 -14.90 15.63
N LYS A 103 20.85 -16.01 15.13
CA LYS A 103 22.19 -16.50 15.45
C LYS A 103 22.96 -16.80 14.17
N GLY A 104 24.28 -16.60 14.21
CA GLY A 104 25.21 -17.02 13.15
C GLY A 104 25.90 -15.87 12.42
N PRO A 105 26.69 -16.19 11.37
CA PRO A 105 27.38 -15.19 10.56
C PRO A 105 26.37 -14.22 9.94
N GLY A 106 26.56 -12.91 10.16
CA GLY A 106 25.61 -11.90 9.69
C GLY A 106 24.44 -11.62 10.63
N SER A 107 24.39 -12.21 11.84
CA SER A 107 23.53 -11.75 12.94
C SER A 107 23.94 -10.34 13.36
N SER A 108 23.53 -9.37 12.55
CA SER A 108 23.70 -7.95 12.86
C SER A 108 22.73 -7.56 13.96
N GLU A 109 23.04 -6.47 14.65
CA GLU A 109 22.18 -5.86 15.67
C GLU A 109 20.92 -5.21 15.08
N ALA A 110 20.64 -5.36 13.79
CA ALA A 110 19.46 -4.77 13.18
C ALA A 110 18.27 -5.73 13.14
N ARG A 111 17.11 -5.26 13.62
CA ARG A 111 15.80 -5.88 13.41
C ARG A 111 15.12 -5.26 12.21
N VAL A 112 14.57 -6.12 11.36
CA VAL A 112 13.86 -5.74 10.15
C VAL A 112 12.36 -5.78 10.42
N PHE A 113 11.70 -4.66 10.19
CA PHE A 113 10.24 -4.56 10.19
C PHE A 113 9.76 -4.39 8.75
N PHE A 114 8.70 -5.10 8.38
CA PHE A 114 8.05 -4.93 7.09
C PHE A 114 6.57 -4.65 7.26
N PHE A 115 6.17 -3.44 6.90
CA PHE A 115 4.80 -2.94 6.96
C PHE A 115 4.23 -2.84 5.54
N ASP A 116 3.21 -3.64 5.26
CA ASP A 116 2.51 -3.66 3.97
C ASP A 116 1.06 -4.11 4.21
N ASP A 117 0.08 -3.53 3.54
CA ASP A 117 -1.34 -3.89 3.68
C ASP A 117 -1.70 -5.14 2.85
N ASN A 118 -0.93 -5.40 1.80
CA ASN A 118 -1.15 -6.49 0.84
C ASN A 118 -0.41 -7.79 1.21
N ILE A 119 0.31 -7.81 2.33
CA ILE A 119 0.87 -9.06 2.87
C ILE A 119 -0.26 -9.91 3.48
N ASN A 120 -0.38 -11.16 3.03
CA ASN A 120 -1.55 -12.00 3.34
C ASN A 120 -1.43 -12.77 4.66
N LEU A 121 -1.06 -12.10 5.76
CA LEU A 121 -0.86 -12.76 7.07
C LEU A 121 -2.13 -13.40 7.63
N HIS A 122 -3.31 -12.91 7.23
CA HIS A 122 -4.59 -13.53 7.56
C HIS A 122 -4.73 -15.00 7.11
N LEU A 123 -3.88 -15.49 6.19
CA LEU A 123 -3.84 -16.90 5.78
C LEU A 123 -3.10 -17.81 6.79
N GLY A 124 -2.55 -17.26 7.88
CA GLY A 124 -1.95 -18.03 8.97
C GLY A 124 -0.81 -18.95 8.53
N THR A 125 -1.04 -20.26 8.58
CA THR A 125 -0.06 -21.31 8.26
C THR A 125 0.28 -21.42 6.77
N ALA A 126 -0.40 -20.67 5.90
CA ALA A 126 -0.09 -20.59 4.47
C ALA A 126 0.36 -19.18 4.01
N ALA A 127 0.41 -18.19 4.90
CA ALA A 127 0.62 -16.79 4.56
C ALA A 127 1.96 -16.50 3.86
N GLY A 128 3.02 -17.15 4.32
CA GLY A 128 4.38 -16.96 3.83
C GLY A 128 4.89 -18.06 2.91
N SER A 129 4.04 -19.00 2.49
CA SER A 129 4.45 -20.01 1.51
C SER A 129 4.87 -19.33 0.19
N SER A 130 5.91 -19.87 -0.45
CA SER A 130 6.36 -19.41 -1.77
C SER A 130 5.30 -19.62 -2.86
N ASP A 131 4.38 -20.56 -2.66
CA ASP A 131 3.30 -20.83 -3.62
C ASP A 131 2.08 -19.93 -3.43
N ALA A 132 1.97 -19.29 -2.26
CA ALA A 132 0.88 -18.38 -1.96
C ALA A 132 1.05 -17.08 -2.75
N LYS A 133 -0.09 -16.54 -3.22
CA LYS A 133 -0.11 -15.18 -3.75
C LYS A 133 0.28 -14.20 -2.65
N GLY A 134 1.15 -13.25 -2.96
CA GLY A 134 1.60 -12.27 -1.98
C GLY A 134 2.70 -11.38 -2.54
N ILE A 135 3.11 -10.41 -1.73
CA ILE A 135 3.98 -9.30 -2.15
C ILE A 135 5.40 -9.37 -1.56
N CYS A 136 5.71 -10.41 -0.78
CA CYS A 136 6.95 -10.47 -0.02
C CYS A 136 7.91 -11.51 -0.58
N ASN A 137 9.16 -11.11 -0.79
CA ASN A 137 10.29 -11.99 -1.05
C ASN A 137 11.27 -11.88 0.12
N LEU A 138 10.96 -12.59 1.22
CA LEU A 138 11.78 -12.61 2.43
C LEU A 138 13.01 -13.49 2.16
N ARG A 139 14.21 -12.92 2.10
CA ARG A 139 15.44 -13.64 1.71
C ARG A 139 16.50 -13.64 2.79
N ASP A 140 16.98 -14.81 3.15
CA ASP A 140 18.10 -14.99 4.07
C ASP A 140 19.35 -14.27 3.54
N VAL A 141 19.89 -13.30 4.28
CA VAL A 141 21.06 -12.53 3.85
C VAL A 141 22.36 -13.35 3.82
N SER A 142 22.39 -14.48 4.54
CA SER A 142 23.54 -15.37 4.62
C SER A 142 23.57 -16.37 3.46
N LYS A 143 22.40 -16.91 3.08
CA LYS A 143 22.25 -17.97 2.05
C LYS A 143 21.65 -17.49 0.73
N GLY A 144 20.87 -16.42 0.74
CA GLY A 144 20.09 -15.95 -0.39
C GLY A 144 18.79 -16.72 -0.61
N GLU A 145 18.46 -17.68 0.24
CA GLU A 145 17.27 -18.51 0.09
C GLU A 145 16.01 -17.75 0.52
N TYR A 146 14.87 -18.10 -0.08
CA TYR A 146 13.57 -17.61 0.36
C TYR A 146 13.20 -18.24 1.71
N ILE A 147 12.64 -17.44 2.62
CA ILE A 147 12.19 -17.86 3.94
C ILE A 147 10.67 -17.80 4.02
N ASP A 148 10.06 -18.94 4.32
CA ASP A 148 8.63 -19.04 4.58
C ASP A 148 8.28 -18.37 5.93
N PHE A 149 7.49 -17.30 5.86
CA PHE A 149 7.04 -16.53 7.02
C PHE A 149 5.61 -16.89 7.50
N SER A 150 5.11 -18.07 7.12
CA SER A 150 3.86 -18.62 7.62
C SER A 150 3.93 -18.91 9.11
N GLU A 151 2.77 -18.87 9.77
CA GLU A 151 2.66 -19.23 11.18
C GLU A 151 3.19 -20.66 11.44
N GLY A 152 4.10 -20.80 12.41
CA GLY A 152 4.73 -22.07 12.78
C GLY A 152 5.94 -22.48 11.93
N LYS A 153 6.34 -21.68 10.93
CA LYS A 153 7.54 -21.92 10.10
C LYS A 153 8.64 -20.94 10.47
N ASN A 154 9.90 -21.38 10.45
CA ASN A 154 11.08 -20.53 10.64
C ASN A 154 10.95 -19.59 11.88
N GLY A 155 10.45 -20.13 12.99
CA GLY A 155 10.20 -19.40 14.22
C GLY A 155 9.06 -18.37 14.20
N PHE A 156 8.33 -18.19 13.09
CA PHE A 156 7.25 -17.20 13.00
C PHE A 156 6.04 -17.60 13.83
N ARG A 157 5.57 -16.64 14.64
CA ARG A 157 4.35 -16.73 15.43
C ARG A 157 3.42 -15.58 15.08
N ARG A 158 2.13 -15.88 15.07
CA ARG A 158 1.08 -14.90 14.86
C ARG A 158 0.79 -14.13 16.14
N ASP A 159 0.56 -12.84 15.98
CA ASP A 159 0.16 -11.88 17.00
C ASP A 159 -0.78 -10.84 16.36
N THR A 160 -1.33 -9.96 17.19
CA THR A 160 -2.20 -8.86 16.76
C THR A 160 -1.83 -7.55 17.44
N ALA A 161 -2.14 -6.45 16.79
CA ALA A 161 -2.09 -5.12 17.37
C ALA A 161 -3.35 -4.34 16.99
N PHE A 162 -3.74 -3.38 17.82
CA PHE A 162 -4.91 -2.52 17.59
C PHE A 162 -6.18 -3.33 17.28
N ARG A 163 -7.04 -2.88 16.35
CA ARG A 163 -8.32 -3.56 16.08
C ARG A 163 -8.17 -4.67 15.05
N HIS A 164 -7.35 -4.45 14.02
CA HIS A 164 -7.34 -5.28 12.82
C HIS A 164 -5.93 -5.66 12.32
N THR A 165 -4.87 -5.15 12.92
CA THR A 165 -3.50 -5.40 12.45
C THR A 165 -3.03 -6.80 12.82
N LEU A 166 -2.50 -7.54 11.85
CA LEU A 166 -1.90 -8.85 12.06
C LEU A 166 -0.37 -8.75 11.99
N ILE A 167 0.30 -9.51 12.86
CA ILE A 167 1.76 -9.49 12.97
C ILE A 167 2.27 -10.92 12.97
N HIS A 168 3.27 -11.21 12.15
CA HIS A 168 4.06 -12.44 12.24
C HIS A 168 5.49 -12.06 12.65
N SER A 169 5.93 -12.48 13.84
CA SER A 169 7.29 -12.23 14.33
C SER A 169 8.07 -13.54 14.47
N SER A 170 9.33 -13.57 14.04
CA SER A 170 10.16 -14.78 14.13
C SER A 170 11.04 -14.82 15.38
N SER A 171 11.21 -16.01 15.95
CA SER A 171 12.23 -16.31 16.96
C SER A 171 13.56 -16.81 16.38
N GLU A 172 13.59 -17.15 15.08
CA GLU A 172 14.79 -17.64 14.37
C GLU A 172 15.42 -16.58 13.48
N TYR A 173 14.65 -15.55 13.12
CA TYR A 173 15.08 -14.39 12.34
C TYR A 173 14.68 -13.10 13.07
N ARG A 174 15.48 -12.03 12.94
CA ARG A 174 15.19 -10.70 13.45
C ARG A 174 14.21 -9.95 12.55
N ASN A 175 13.11 -10.60 12.21
CA ASN A 175 12.12 -10.10 11.27
C ASN A 175 10.73 -10.04 11.92
N VAL A 176 10.05 -8.93 11.69
CA VAL A 176 8.66 -8.69 12.10
C VAL A 176 7.89 -8.27 10.86
N MET A 177 6.95 -9.12 10.46
CA MET A 177 6.07 -8.89 9.30
C MET A 177 4.74 -8.36 9.80
N VAL A 178 4.26 -7.26 9.23
CA VAL A 178 3.05 -6.58 9.69
C VAL A 178 2.11 -6.39 8.51
N GLN A 179 0.95 -7.05 8.59
CA GLN A 179 -0.17 -6.74 7.71
C GLN A 179 -0.86 -5.50 8.24
N VAL A 180 -0.54 -4.37 7.62
CA VAL A 180 -1.04 -3.07 8.03
C VAL A 180 -2.55 -3.02 7.80
N ASN A 181 -3.25 -2.46 8.78
CA ASN A 181 -4.60 -2.00 8.58
C ASN A 181 -4.57 -0.47 8.57
N ILE A 182 -4.85 0.13 7.41
CA ILE A 182 -4.76 1.59 7.26
C ILE A 182 -5.70 2.34 8.21
N LEU A 183 -6.85 1.75 8.57
CA LEU A 183 -7.78 2.35 9.53
C LEU A 183 -7.14 2.44 10.92
N ASP A 184 -6.46 1.38 11.38
CA ASP A 184 -5.71 1.43 12.64
C ASP A 184 -4.60 2.50 12.58
N ALA A 185 -3.87 2.59 11.46
CA ALA A 185 -2.79 3.55 11.25
C ALA A 185 -3.26 5.01 11.19
N MET A 186 -4.45 5.26 10.65
CA MET A 186 -5.10 6.57 10.63
C MET A 186 -5.70 6.96 11.99
N SER A 187 -6.04 5.97 12.81
CA SER A 187 -6.72 6.18 14.09
C SER A 187 -5.77 6.28 15.27
N ASN A 188 -4.50 5.97 15.04
CA ASN A 188 -3.46 6.11 16.04
C ASN A 188 -2.19 6.78 15.45
N PRO A 189 -1.81 7.98 15.90
CA PRO A 189 -0.64 8.67 15.37
C PRO A 189 0.68 8.00 15.78
N ASP A 190 0.68 7.08 16.72
CA ASP A 190 1.85 6.31 17.16
C ASP A 190 1.80 4.85 16.65
N TYR A 191 0.91 4.53 15.71
CA TYR A 191 0.66 3.16 15.23
C TYR A 191 1.92 2.35 14.93
N PHE A 192 2.76 2.83 13.99
CA PHE A 192 3.97 2.11 13.60
C PHE A 192 5.02 2.09 14.72
N ALA A 193 5.20 3.22 15.42
CA ALA A 193 6.17 3.35 16.51
C ALA A 193 5.83 2.40 17.69
N ASN A 194 4.55 2.26 18.03
CA ASN A 194 4.08 1.35 19.07
C ASN A 194 4.32 -0.12 18.69
N ILE A 195 4.08 -0.49 17.42
CA ILE A 195 4.40 -1.85 16.95
C ILE A 195 5.90 -2.09 17.00
N ILE A 196 6.73 -1.17 16.51
CA ILE A 196 8.19 -1.30 16.56
C ILE A 196 8.67 -1.45 18.01
N SER A 197 8.21 -0.59 18.91
CA SER A 197 8.60 -0.60 20.32
C SER A 197 8.24 -1.91 21.03
N ARG A 198 7.14 -2.57 20.63
CA ARG A 198 6.71 -3.85 21.19
C ARG A 198 7.67 -5.00 20.88
N TYR A 199 8.32 -5.00 19.71
CA TYR A 199 9.21 -6.08 19.27
C TYR A 199 10.70 -5.70 19.26
N ALA A 200 11.01 -4.42 19.45
CA ALA A 200 12.37 -3.93 19.59
C ALA A 200 13.02 -4.40 20.90
N ARG A 201 14.32 -4.66 20.85
CA ARG A 201 15.14 -4.82 22.06
C ARG A 201 15.92 -3.54 22.35
N ALA A 202 16.30 -3.35 23.61
CA ALA A 202 17.11 -2.19 24.01
C ALA A 202 18.44 -2.16 23.23
N GLY A 203 18.77 -1.00 22.67
CA GLY A 203 19.99 -0.76 21.88
C GLY A 203 19.99 -1.39 20.47
N GLU A 204 18.92 -2.07 20.07
CA GLU A 204 18.83 -2.69 18.75
C GLU A 204 18.61 -1.62 17.66
N LYS A 205 19.28 -1.77 16.50
CA LYS A 205 19.02 -0.92 15.34
C LYS A 205 17.78 -1.43 14.60
N PHE A 206 17.00 -0.54 13.98
CA PHE A 206 15.87 -0.95 13.15
C PHE A 206 16.09 -0.63 11.67
N ILE A 207 15.55 -1.48 10.81
CA ILE A 207 15.36 -1.22 9.39
C ILE A 207 13.88 -1.40 9.13
N VAL A 208 13.19 -0.30 8.80
CA VAL A 208 11.74 -0.27 8.70
C VAL A 208 11.35 -0.14 7.23
N PHE A 209 10.95 -1.26 6.62
CA PHE A 209 10.40 -1.28 5.27
C PHE A 209 8.91 -0.96 5.31
N MET A 210 8.46 -0.02 4.49
CA MET A 210 7.07 0.43 4.45
C MET A 210 6.58 0.55 3.02
N ASP A 211 5.44 -0.07 2.73
CA ASP A 211 4.72 0.23 1.50
C ASP A 211 4.11 1.64 1.55
N VAL A 212 3.71 2.11 0.37
CA VAL A 212 3.08 3.42 0.20
C VAL A 212 1.57 3.30 0.25
N ASN A 213 0.95 2.72 -0.78
CA ASN A 213 -0.50 2.72 -0.94
C ASN A 213 -1.15 1.75 0.05
N GLY A 214 -2.17 2.18 0.76
CA GLY A 214 -2.81 1.37 1.80
C GLY A 214 -1.99 1.20 3.08
N THR A 215 -0.77 1.77 3.14
CA THR A 215 0.11 1.70 4.32
C THR A 215 0.45 3.09 4.87
N ILE A 216 1.11 3.93 4.06
CA ILE A 216 1.42 5.33 4.39
C ILE A 216 0.35 6.27 3.82
N LEU A 217 0.01 6.06 2.55
CA LEU A 217 -0.99 6.81 1.81
C LEU A 217 -2.32 6.09 1.86
N TRP A 218 -3.33 6.83 2.29
CA TRP A 218 -4.71 6.38 2.35
C TRP A 218 -5.59 7.03 1.28
N ASP A 219 -5.20 8.21 0.77
CA ASP A 219 -5.97 8.90 -0.26
C ASP A 219 -5.68 8.37 -1.66
N ASP A 220 -6.77 8.09 -2.39
CA ASP A 220 -6.70 8.08 -3.85
C ASP A 220 -6.93 9.51 -4.33
N THR A 221 -5.91 10.37 -4.23
CA THR A 221 -5.99 11.77 -4.72
C THR A 221 -6.39 11.87 -6.18
N ILE A 222 -6.24 10.79 -6.95
CA ILE A 222 -6.62 10.75 -8.36
C ILE A 222 -8.15 10.81 -8.49
N MET A 223 -8.88 10.26 -7.53
CA MET A 223 -10.34 10.12 -7.60
C MET A 223 -11.13 11.28 -6.99
N ASN A 224 -10.48 12.22 -6.27
CA ASN A 224 -11.13 13.35 -5.59
C ASN A 224 -12.33 12.94 -4.70
N LEU A 225 -12.25 11.77 -4.06
CA LEU A 225 -13.30 11.29 -3.17
C LEU A 225 -13.28 12.07 -1.85
N GLY A 226 -14.46 12.26 -1.27
CA GLY A 226 -14.60 12.83 0.08
C GLY A 226 -14.03 11.89 1.14
N GLN A 227 -13.62 12.43 2.28
CA GLN A 227 -13.05 11.65 3.40
C GLN A 227 -13.98 10.50 3.84
N GLU A 228 -15.28 10.76 3.92
CA GLU A 228 -16.30 9.76 4.22
C GLU A 228 -16.34 8.62 3.19
N GLU A 229 -16.36 8.96 1.90
CA GLU A 229 -16.40 7.97 0.81
C GLU A 229 -15.16 7.07 0.83
N VAL A 230 -13.98 7.67 1.04
CA VAL A 230 -12.72 6.92 1.16
C VAL A 230 -12.81 5.97 2.35
N LEU A 231 -13.26 6.44 3.52
CA LEU A 231 -13.37 5.65 4.74
C LEU A 231 -14.34 4.48 4.59
N LEU A 232 -15.53 4.73 4.06
CA LEU A 232 -16.51 3.69 3.78
C LEU A 232 -15.95 2.65 2.80
N SER A 233 -15.30 3.09 1.71
CA SER A 233 -14.71 2.17 0.74
C SER A 233 -13.59 1.33 1.37
N THR A 234 -12.77 1.92 2.24
CA THR A 234 -11.68 1.24 2.93
C THR A 234 -12.23 0.22 3.93
N MET A 235 -13.19 0.61 4.78
CA MET A 235 -13.86 -0.31 5.71
C MET A 235 -14.47 -1.49 4.98
N MET A 236 -15.23 -1.24 3.90
CA MET A 236 -15.86 -2.30 3.10
C MET A 236 -14.83 -3.18 2.35
N GLY A 237 -13.62 -2.68 2.11
CA GLY A 237 -12.50 -3.49 1.60
C GLY A 237 -11.93 -4.44 2.65
N CYS A 238 -11.99 -4.06 3.93
CA CYS A 238 -11.53 -4.88 5.06
C CYS A 238 -12.61 -5.82 5.64
N ILE A 239 -13.82 -5.80 5.07
CA ILE A 239 -14.94 -6.64 5.46
C ILE A 239 -15.25 -7.62 4.33
N VAL A 240 -15.50 -8.87 4.70
CA VAL A 240 -15.87 -9.95 3.77
C VAL A 240 -17.25 -10.50 4.11
N VAL A 241 -17.97 -10.94 3.09
CA VAL A 241 -19.15 -11.79 3.24
C VAL A 241 -18.75 -13.26 3.07
N ARG A 242 -19.26 -14.10 3.98
CA ARG A 242 -19.13 -15.56 3.95
C ARG A 242 -20.54 -16.15 3.82
N PRO A 243 -21.00 -16.48 2.61
CA PRO A 243 -22.36 -16.92 2.41
C PRO A 243 -22.58 -18.32 3.03
N HIS A 244 -23.77 -18.60 3.56
CA HIS A 244 -24.12 -19.92 4.13
C HIS A 244 -24.30 -21.00 3.05
N ALA A 245 -24.58 -20.58 1.81
CA ALA A 245 -24.69 -21.43 0.63
C ALA A 245 -24.27 -20.63 -0.61
N ALA A 246 -23.90 -21.29 -1.71
CA ALA A 246 -23.65 -20.58 -2.95
C ALA A 246 -24.97 -19.99 -3.49
N LEU A 247 -24.98 -18.70 -3.82
CA LEU A 247 -26.20 -17.99 -4.25
C LEU A 247 -25.92 -16.92 -5.30
N ASP A 248 -26.97 -16.55 -6.03
CA ASP A 248 -26.97 -15.43 -6.98
C ASP A 248 -27.56 -14.21 -6.28
N PHE A 249 -26.69 -13.27 -5.93
CA PHE A 249 -27.07 -12.06 -5.20
C PHE A 249 -27.41 -10.93 -6.18
N ILE A 250 -28.55 -10.27 -5.94
CA ILE A 250 -29.02 -9.12 -6.72
C ILE A 250 -29.34 -8.00 -5.73
N TRP A 251 -28.84 -6.80 -6.01
CA TRP A 251 -29.09 -5.60 -5.20
C TRP A 251 -29.72 -4.52 -6.08
N ASP A 252 -30.84 -3.91 -5.67
CA ASP A 252 -31.54 -2.85 -6.42
C ASP A 252 -31.79 -3.14 -7.92
N ALA A 253 -32.19 -4.38 -8.25
CA ALA A 253 -32.38 -4.84 -9.63
C ALA A 253 -31.17 -4.62 -10.56
N ARG A 254 -29.96 -4.57 -9.98
CA ARG A 254 -28.69 -4.47 -10.70
C ARG A 254 -28.22 -5.85 -11.18
N ARG A 255 -26.95 -5.91 -11.60
CA ARG A 255 -26.31 -7.11 -12.08
C ARG A 255 -26.32 -8.21 -11.00
N THR A 256 -26.61 -9.44 -11.42
CA THR A 256 -26.46 -10.62 -10.58
C THR A 256 -24.99 -10.94 -10.33
N VAL A 257 -24.61 -11.11 -9.06
CA VAL A 257 -23.26 -11.51 -8.65
C VAL A 257 -23.34 -12.86 -7.94
N ARG A 258 -22.57 -13.85 -8.43
CA ARG A 258 -22.44 -15.15 -7.77
C ARG A 258 -21.58 -15.01 -6.51
N LEU A 259 -22.12 -15.45 -5.38
CA LEU A 259 -21.38 -15.68 -4.13
C LEU A 259 -21.15 -17.18 -3.96
N GLU A 260 -19.90 -17.59 -3.71
CA GLU A 260 -19.51 -18.99 -3.56
C GLU A 260 -19.29 -19.32 -2.07
N LEU A 261 -19.75 -20.49 -1.62
CA LEU A 261 -19.72 -20.92 -0.20
C LEU A 261 -18.33 -20.81 0.45
N ASN A 262 -17.28 -21.24 -0.25
CA ASN A 262 -15.92 -21.35 0.30
C ASN A 262 -14.98 -20.25 -0.20
N LYS A 263 -15.53 -19.17 -0.75
CA LYS A 263 -14.73 -18.07 -1.31
C LYS A 263 -15.25 -16.75 -0.76
N PRO A 264 -14.77 -16.34 0.42
CA PRO A 264 -15.09 -15.03 0.97
C PRO A 264 -14.81 -13.95 -0.07
N LYS A 265 -15.72 -12.99 -0.20
CA LYS A 265 -15.57 -11.86 -1.12
C LYS A 265 -15.58 -10.57 -0.29
N SER A 266 -14.65 -9.66 -0.55
CA SER A 266 -14.69 -8.36 0.13
C SER A 266 -15.92 -7.58 -0.31
N LEU A 267 -16.49 -6.78 0.58
CA LEU A 267 -17.69 -6.01 0.24
C LEU A 267 -17.38 -4.95 -0.83
N LYS A 268 -16.16 -4.42 -0.86
CA LYS A 268 -15.70 -3.53 -1.93
C LYS A 268 -15.66 -4.22 -3.30
N GLU A 269 -15.10 -5.42 -3.39
CA GLU A 269 -15.13 -6.21 -4.65
C GLU A 269 -16.57 -6.54 -5.06
N LEU A 270 -17.44 -6.86 -4.11
CA LEU A 270 -18.86 -7.11 -4.39
C LEU A 270 -19.55 -5.86 -4.98
N VAL A 271 -19.33 -4.68 -4.41
CA VAL A 271 -19.87 -3.42 -4.95
C VAL A 271 -19.34 -3.13 -6.35
N HIS A 272 -18.05 -3.39 -6.59
CA HIS A 272 -17.47 -3.30 -7.92
C HIS A 272 -18.14 -4.27 -8.91
N ASP A 273 -18.34 -5.53 -8.53
CA ASP A 273 -19.02 -6.53 -9.36
C ASP A 273 -20.47 -6.12 -9.67
N LEU A 274 -21.20 -5.62 -8.66
CA LEU A 274 -22.57 -5.11 -8.79
C LEU A 274 -22.66 -3.91 -9.73
N SER A 275 -21.65 -3.06 -9.75
CA SER A 275 -21.59 -1.90 -10.65
C SER A 275 -21.55 -2.31 -12.12
N GLY A 276 -20.99 -3.48 -12.45
CA GLY A 276 -20.82 -3.92 -13.83
C GLY A 276 -20.04 -2.95 -14.72
N GLY A 277 -19.19 -2.09 -14.14
CA GLY A 277 -18.48 -1.03 -14.84
C GLY A 277 -19.20 0.33 -14.86
N ASP A 278 -20.40 0.44 -14.29
CA ASP A 278 -21.08 1.72 -14.07
C ASP A 278 -20.32 2.56 -13.03
N THR A 279 -19.46 3.43 -13.54
CA THR A 279 -18.61 4.31 -12.73
C THR A 279 -19.44 5.32 -11.93
N SER A 280 -20.61 5.74 -12.46
CA SER A 280 -21.48 6.69 -11.76
C SER A 280 -22.13 6.04 -10.54
N PHE A 281 -22.66 4.83 -10.72
CA PHE A 281 -23.18 4.04 -9.60
C PHE A 281 -22.09 3.78 -8.56
N TYR A 282 -20.93 3.28 -8.99
CA TYR A 282 -19.85 2.94 -8.08
C TYR A 282 -19.40 4.15 -7.26
N ARG A 283 -19.35 5.35 -7.85
CA ARG A 283 -19.03 6.59 -7.13
C ARG A 283 -20.15 6.99 -6.17
N CYS A 284 -21.40 7.05 -6.61
CA CYS A 284 -22.53 7.44 -5.75
C CYS A 284 -22.88 6.37 -4.68
N PHE A 285 -22.31 5.16 -4.75
CA PHE A 285 -22.57 4.10 -3.77
C PHE A 285 -22.06 4.45 -2.37
N TRP A 286 -20.91 5.11 -2.25
CA TRP A 286 -20.13 5.24 -1.00
C TRP A 286 -20.73 6.26 -0.02
N ASN A 287 -21.90 5.96 0.54
CA ASN A 287 -22.51 6.68 1.65
C ASN A 287 -23.00 5.69 2.73
N THR A 288 -23.16 6.17 3.96
CA THR A 288 -23.51 5.31 5.11
C THR A 288 -24.80 4.53 4.90
N ALA A 289 -25.82 5.15 4.28
CA ALA A 289 -27.14 4.53 4.07
C ALA A 289 -27.05 3.31 3.13
N ASN A 290 -26.36 3.46 2.00
CA ASN A 290 -26.13 2.38 1.05
C ASN A 290 -25.31 1.25 1.66
N CYS A 291 -24.22 1.58 2.38
CA CYS A 291 -23.39 0.57 3.05
C CYS A 291 -24.21 -0.21 4.09
N LYS A 292 -25.00 0.47 4.94
CA LYS A 292 -25.84 -0.17 5.95
C LYS A 292 -26.88 -1.10 5.32
N ARG A 293 -27.60 -0.64 4.29
CA ARG A 293 -28.61 -1.45 3.58
C ARG A 293 -27.99 -2.68 2.92
N LEU A 294 -26.82 -2.54 2.30
CA LEU A 294 -26.11 -3.69 1.72
C LEU A 294 -25.74 -4.72 2.80
N LEU A 295 -25.27 -4.28 3.95
CA LEU A 295 -24.96 -5.16 5.08
C LEU A 295 -26.21 -5.87 5.62
N GLU A 296 -27.33 -5.15 5.74
CA GLU A 296 -28.62 -5.71 6.16
C GLU A 296 -29.08 -6.82 5.20
N ASP A 297 -29.02 -6.58 3.90
CA ASP A 297 -29.42 -7.57 2.90
C ASP A 297 -28.49 -8.79 2.90
N LEU A 298 -27.17 -8.57 2.93
CA LEU A 298 -26.18 -9.66 2.94
C LEU A 298 -26.22 -10.51 4.21
N SER A 299 -26.55 -9.92 5.37
CA SER A 299 -26.62 -10.63 6.65
C SER A 299 -27.69 -11.72 6.68
N ARG A 300 -28.65 -11.68 5.75
CA ARG A 300 -29.68 -12.71 5.58
C ARG A 300 -29.13 -13.98 4.91
N TYR A 301 -28.02 -13.85 4.18
CA TYR A 301 -27.47 -14.92 3.33
C TYR A 301 -26.15 -15.48 3.84
N GLY A 302 -25.51 -14.83 4.81
CA GLY A 302 -24.20 -15.21 5.28
C GLY A 302 -23.73 -14.40 6.46
N GLU A 303 -22.53 -14.72 6.93
CA GLU A 303 -21.86 -13.96 7.96
C GLU A 303 -21.03 -12.85 7.34
N ILE A 304 -21.08 -11.67 7.95
CA ILE A 304 -20.25 -10.53 7.58
C ILE A 304 -19.16 -10.39 8.63
N ARG A 305 -17.89 -10.39 8.22
CA ARG A 305 -16.75 -10.41 9.15
C ARG A 305 -15.60 -9.56 8.64
N TRP A 306 -14.78 -9.03 9.55
CA TRP A 306 -13.49 -8.44 9.17
C TRP A 306 -12.55 -9.51 8.65
N THR A 307 -11.81 -9.22 7.57
CA THR A 307 -10.84 -10.13 6.94
C THR A 307 -9.84 -10.72 7.93
N THR A 308 -9.48 -9.95 8.96
CA THR A 308 -8.45 -10.29 9.95
C THR A 308 -8.93 -11.24 11.06
N SER A 309 -10.23 -11.59 11.09
CA SER A 309 -10.85 -12.41 12.15
C SER A 309 -10.52 -13.92 12.05
N GLY A 310 -9.82 -14.37 11.01
CA GLY A 310 -9.61 -15.80 10.69
C GLY A 310 -8.63 -16.57 11.58
N GLY A 311 -8.60 -16.39 12.90
CA GLY A 311 -7.74 -17.24 13.76
C GLY A 311 -7.61 -16.87 15.23
N PHE A 312 -8.37 -15.90 15.71
CA PHE A 312 -8.54 -15.59 17.13
C PHE A 312 -9.97 -15.94 17.54
N PRO A 313 -10.29 -16.10 18.85
CA PRO A 313 -11.64 -16.49 19.29
C PRO A 313 -12.69 -15.73 18.47
N GLU A 314 -13.58 -16.49 17.83
CA GLU A 314 -14.43 -15.96 16.77
C GLU A 314 -15.19 -14.74 17.28
N LYS A 315 -14.76 -13.55 16.84
CA LYS A 315 -15.54 -12.32 17.07
C LYS A 315 -16.93 -12.55 16.47
N PRO A 316 -18.01 -12.06 17.09
CA PRO A 316 -19.34 -12.18 16.51
C PRO A 316 -19.36 -11.55 15.11
N PRO A 317 -20.23 -12.03 14.19
CA PRO A 317 -20.45 -11.37 12.92
C PRO A 317 -20.75 -9.87 13.08
N LEU A 318 -20.24 -9.05 12.16
CA LEU A 318 -20.43 -7.61 12.16
C LEU A 318 -21.87 -7.29 11.80
N SER A 319 -22.61 -6.70 12.74
CA SER A 319 -23.96 -6.21 12.49
C SER A 319 -23.93 -4.87 11.71
N PRO A 320 -25.00 -4.53 10.97
CA PRO A 320 -25.10 -3.22 10.30
C PRO A 320 -24.97 -2.04 11.27
N GLN A 321 -25.49 -2.17 12.49
CA GLN A 321 -25.32 -1.14 13.52
C GLN A 321 -23.87 -1.08 14.01
N GLY A 322 -23.23 -2.22 14.28
CA GLY A 322 -21.83 -2.26 14.68
C GLY A 322 -20.89 -1.68 13.61
N PHE A 323 -21.24 -1.81 12.32
CA PHE A 323 -20.53 -1.12 11.25
C PHE A 323 -20.70 0.41 11.34
N ALA A 324 -21.92 0.90 11.52
CA ALA A 324 -22.19 2.33 11.63
C ALA A 324 -21.49 2.96 12.84
N ASP A 325 -21.50 2.27 13.99
CA ASP A 325 -20.83 2.72 15.21
C ASP A 325 -19.30 2.80 15.01
N LEU A 326 -18.71 1.80 14.33
CA LEU A 326 -17.29 1.81 13.99
C LEU A 326 -16.93 2.92 12.98
N PHE A 327 -17.78 3.15 11.99
CA PHE A 327 -17.58 4.23 11.02
C PHE A 327 -17.55 5.59 11.71
N GLN A 328 -18.52 5.84 12.60
CA GLN A 328 -18.57 7.08 13.38
C GLN A 328 -17.33 7.23 14.27
N SER A 329 -16.91 6.16 14.95
CA SER A 329 -15.68 6.16 15.76
C SER A 329 -14.45 6.52 14.93
N TYR A 330 -14.32 5.97 13.71
CA TYR A 330 -13.18 6.28 12.84
C TYR A 330 -13.21 7.73 12.35
N MET A 331 -14.39 8.26 11.98
CA MET A 331 -14.54 9.66 11.60
C MET A 331 -14.07 10.60 12.72
N GLU A 332 -14.51 10.35 13.96
CA GLU A 332 -14.09 11.14 15.13
C GLU A 332 -12.59 11.03 15.43
N GLU A 333 -12.01 9.83 15.28
CA GLU A 333 -10.57 9.60 15.47
C GLU A 333 -9.73 10.34 14.42
N MET A 334 -10.20 10.37 13.17
CA MET A 334 -9.50 11.05 12.09
C MET A 334 -9.60 12.57 12.15
N GLU A 335 -10.77 13.11 12.52
CA GLU A 335 -10.96 14.54 12.74
C GLU A 335 -9.97 15.06 13.78
N LYS A 336 -9.77 14.30 14.87
CA LYS A 336 -8.79 14.63 15.92
C LYS A 336 -7.35 14.65 15.42
N GLN A 337 -7.02 13.88 14.39
CA GLN A 337 -5.66 13.78 13.86
C GLN A 337 -5.34 14.77 12.75
N ASN A 338 -6.34 15.52 12.27
CA ASN A 338 -6.17 16.47 11.17
C ASN A 338 -5.43 15.82 9.98
N VAL A 339 -5.97 14.70 9.47
CA VAL A 339 -5.43 13.93 8.33
C VAL A 339 -5.59 14.73 7.02
N ALA A 340 -5.06 15.94 6.95
CA ALA A 340 -5.35 16.92 5.91
C ALA A 340 -4.62 16.65 4.57
N GLN A 341 -3.87 15.54 4.46
CA GLN A 341 -3.00 15.29 3.31
C GLN A 341 -2.96 13.82 2.85
N GLY A 342 -3.90 13.01 3.34
CA GLY A 342 -4.03 11.59 3.01
C GLY A 342 -2.83 10.71 3.36
N MET A 343 -1.84 11.26 4.05
CA MET A 343 -0.78 10.54 4.73
C MET A 343 -1.14 10.40 6.19
N THR A 344 -0.90 9.22 6.75
CA THR A 344 -1.12 8.99 8.18
C THR A 344 -0.10 9.76 9.01
N ALA A 345 -0.56 10.38 10.12
CA ALA A 345 0.34 11.03 11.07
C ALA A 345 1.38 10.04 11.65
N SER A 346 1.00 8.77 11.72
CA SER A 346 1.85 7.67 12.18
C SER A 346 3.10 7.45 11.34
N TRP A 347 3.05 7.68 10.03
CA TRP A 347 4.25 7.63 9.20
C TRP A 347 5.30 8.67 9.64
N PHE A 348 4.89 9.92 9.81
CA PHE A 348 5.82 10.99 10.17
C PHE A 348 6.43 10.78 11.56
N ARG A 349 5.64 10.28 12.53
CA ARG A 349 6.17 9.92 13.86
C ARG A 349 7.14 8.75 13.80
N CYS A 350 6.84 7.73 12.98
CA CYS A 350 7.75 6.62 12.75
C CYS A 350 9.08 7.10 12.13
N LEU A 351 9.01 7.95 11.11
CA LEU A 351 10.18 8.49 10.43
C LEU A 351 11.05 9.34 11.37
N ASP A 352 10.42 10.20 12.19
CA ASP A 352 11.12 10.99 13.21
C ASP A 352 11.77 10.09 14.28
N MET A 353 11.07 9.07 14.75
CA MET A 353 11.63 8.05 15.66
C MET A 353 12.84 7.36 15.02
N CYS A 354 12.75 6.96 13.75
CA CYS A 354 13.86 6.34 13.03
C CYS A 354 15.08 7.26 12.96
N ARG A 355 14.89 8.53 12.56
CA ARG A 355 15.98 9.52 12.47
C ARG A 355 16.66 9.75 13.82
N LYS A 356 15.87 9.98 14.87
CA LYS A 356 16.38 10.23 16.23
C LYS A 356 17.16 9.05 16.79
N GLY A 357 16.73 7.82 16.47
CA GLY A 357 17.40 6.58 16.89
C GLY A 357 18.54 6.13 15.98
N GLY A 358 18.85 6.85 14.88
CA GLY A 358 19.83 6.42 13.89
C GLY A 358 19.43 5.11 13.18
N HIS A 359 18.15 4.88 13.02
CA HIS A 359 17.55 3.73 12.33
C HIS A 359 17.27 4.07 10.86
N ALA A 360 17.04 3.04 10.04
CA ALA A 360 16.70 3.23 8.63
C ALA A 360 15.19 3.14 8.42
N ALA A 361 14.65 4.06 7.62
CA ALA A 361 13.29 3.96 7.07
C ALA A 361 13.40 3.76 5.56
N VAL A 362 12.79 2.70 5.03
CA VAL A 362 12.86 2.34 3.62
C VAL A 362 11.46 2.31 3.04
N ILE A 363 11.11 3.27 2.20
CA ILE A 363 9.89 3.18 1.39
C ILE A 363 10.13 2.12 0.32
N GLN A 364 9.27 1.10 0.29
CA GLN A 364 9.37 0.01 -0.67
C GLN A 364 8.07 -0.20 -1.42
N SER A 365 8.07 0.14 -2.71
CA SER A 365 6.87 0.07 -3.55
C SER A 365 7.15 -0.56 -4.90
N PHE A 366 6.09 -1.03 -5.56
CA PHE A 366 6.06 -1.27 -7.01
C PHE A 366 5.64 -0.01 -7.78
N GLY A 367 5.03 0.95 -7.08
CA GLY A 367 4.35 2.08 -7.66
C GLY A 367 5.18 3.36 -7.71
N MET A 368 4.56 4.34 -8.36
CA MET A 368 5.10 5.66 -8.66
C MET A 368 4.83 6.70 -7.56
N ASP A 369 4.09 6.31 -6.53
CA ASP A 369 3.68 7.21 -5.44
C ASP A 369 4.78 7.45 -4.41
N THR A 370 5.93 6.78 -4.54
CA THR A 370 7.08 6.95 -3.62
C THR A 370 7.57 8.39 -3.61
N HIS A 371 7.67 9.05 -4.77
CA HIS A 371 8.11 10.44 -4.87
C HIS A 371 7.18 11.40 -4.11
N ARG A 372 5.86 11.18 -4.18
CA ARG A 372 4.89 11.99 -3.42
C ARG A 372 5.12 11.89 -1.91
N VAL A 373 5.40 10.69 -1.40
CA VAL A 373 5.72 10.48 0.02
C VAL A 373 7.05 11.14 0.38
N VAL A 374 8.08 10.98 -0.45
CA VAL A 374 9.40 11.58 -0.25
C VAL A 374 9.31 13.11 -0.14
N ARG A 375 8.67 13.78 -1.12
CA ARG A 375 8.46 15.24 -1.12
C ARG A 375 7.86 15.81 0.16
N LYS A 376 6.99 15.03 0.81
CA LYS A 376 6.35 15.41 2.07
C LYS A 376 7.16 15.03 3.31
N SER A 377 8.12 14.11 3.18
CA SER A 377 8.86 13.49 4.29
C SER A 377 10.27 14.07 4.52
N VAL A 378 10.83 14.75 3.52
CA VAL A 378 12.17 15.37 3.58
C VAL A 378 12.14 16.81 3.08
N THR A 379 13.13 17.58 3.50
CA THR A 379 13.35 18.96 3.02
C THR A 379 14.14 19.01 1.71
N ASP A 380 14.99 18.01 1.45
CA ASP A 380 15.81 17.90 0.24
C ASP A 380 15.82 16.45 -0.26
N GLU A 381 15.13 16.20 -1.36
CA GLU A 381 14.97 14.88 -1.97
C GLU A 381 16.27 14.32 -2.54
N ARG A 382 17.22 15.20 -2.90
CA ARG A 382 18.53 14.81 -3.45
C ARG A 382 19.38 14.06 -2.43
N LYS A 383 19.02 14.13 -1.14
CA LYS A 383 19.68 13.39 -0.06
C LYS A 383 19.09 11.99 0.16
N VAL A 384 17.97 11.67 -0.47
CA VAL A 384 17.31 10.37 -0.33
C VAL A 384 17.91 9.42 -1.35
N LEU A 385 18.41 8.26 -0.88
CA LEU A 385 18.95 7.24 -1.78
C LEU A 385 17.80 6.47 -2.45
N HIS A 386 17.78 6.47 -3.78
CA HIS A 386 16.81 5.72 -4.59
C HIS A 386 17.44 4.49 -5.23
N ILE A 387 16.89 3.31 -4.97
CA ILE A 387 17.33 2.03 -5.55
C ILE A 387 16.21 1.45 -6.40
N ALA A 388 16.45 1.26 -7.69
CA ALA A 388 15.58 0.54 -8.62
C ALA A 388 16.05 -0.92 -8.74
N VAL A 389 15.24 -1.86 -8.27
CA VAL A 389 15.56 -3.28 -8.29
C VAL A 389 15.23 -3.86 -9.65
N ASN A 390 16.21 -4.52 -10.28
CA ASN A 390 16.07 -5.25 -11.55
C ASN A 390 15.47 -4.39 -12.67
N VAL A 391 15.94 -3.15 -12.82
CA VAL A 391 15.42 -2.18 -13.79
C VAL A 391 15.45 -2.70 -15.24
N GLU A 392 16.38 -3.62 -15.53
CA GLU A 392 16.54 -4.27 -16.82
C GLU A 392 15.34 -5.16 -17.18
N LEU A 393 14.61 -5.65 -16.17
CA LEU A 393 13.40 -6.45 -16.35
C LEU A 393 12.12 -5.62 -16.45
N TRP A 394 12.20 -4.30 -16.22
CA TRP A 394 11.04 -3.43 -16.25
C TRP A 394 10.52 -3.26 -17.68
N SER A 395 9.21 -3.11 -17.82
CA SER A 395 8.64 -2.76 -19.12
C SER A 395 9.04 -1.34 -19.51
N GLU A 396 9.02 -1.04 -20.81
CA GLU A 396 9.30 0.31 -21.29
C GLU A 396 8.36 1.34 -20.67
N ARG A 397 7.09 0.96 -20.49
CA ARG A 397 6.10 1.78 -19.79
C ARG A 397 6.53 2.09 -18.36
N ASP A 398 6.96 1.08 -17.59
CA ASP A 398 7.32 1.26 -16.19
C ASP A 398 8.56 2.15 -16.04
N ARG A 399 9.59 1.95 -16.89
CA ARG A 399 10.78 2.82 -16.93
C ARG A 399 10.42 4.26 -17.24
N ARG A 400 9.57 4.47 -18.24
CA ARG A 400 9.12 5.81 -18.63
C ARG A 400 8.35 6.49 -17.50
N MET A 401 7.35 5.81 -16.93
CA MET A 401 6.58 6.32 -15.79
C MET A 401 7.53 6.67 -14.62
N PHE A 402 8.50 5.79 -14.34
CA PHE A 402 9.53 5.99 -13.31
C PHE A 402 10.37 7.24 -13.53
N ALA A 403 10.82 7.49 -14.75
CA ALA A 403 11.56 8.70 -15.09
C ALA A 403 10.67 9.97 -14.98
N GLU A 404 9.43 9.88 -15.44
CA GLU A 404 8.48 11.01 -15.46
C GLU A 404 8.20 11.57 -14.06
N GLN A 405 8.29 10.78 -12.98
CA GLN A 405 8.07 11.32 -11.63
C GLN A 405 9.17 12.27 -11.16
N PHE A 406 10.38 12.16 -11.71
CA PHE A 406 11.54 12.95 -11.30
C PHE A 406 11.83 14.11 -12.25
N GLN A 407 11.03 14.27 -13.29
CA GLN A 407 11.11 15.47 -14.12
C GLN A 407 10.72 16.68 -13.27
N PRO A 408 11.40 17.82 -13.42
CA PRO A 408 10.97 19.06 -12.79
C PRO A 408 9.49 19.24 -13.09
N ALA A 409 8.68 19.52 -12.07
CA ALA A 409 7.28 19.80 -12.27
C ALA A 409 7.21 20.99 -13.24
N ASP A 410 6.87 20.74 -14.50
CA ASP A 410 6.57 21.80 -15.44
C ASP A 410 5.37 22.54 -14.83
N PRO A 411 5.50 23.81 -14.44
CA PRO A 411 4.39 24.56 -13.84
C PRO A 411 3.15 24.52 -14.74
N ALA A 412 3.33 24.40 -16.06
CA ALA A 412 2.26 24.20 -17.01
C ALA A 412 1.69 22.76 -16.98
N ALA A 413 2.50 21.73 -16.76
CA ALA A 413 2.02 20.35 -16.64
C ALA A 413 1.25 20.10 -15.33
N ASP A 414 1.63 20.72 -14.21
CA ASP A 414 0.87 20.63 -12.96
C ASP A 414 -0.50 21.32 -13.11
N SER A 415 -0.54 22.47 -13.79
CA SER A 415 -1.80 23.12 -14.15
C SER A 415 -2.63 22.28 -15.15
N ARG A 416 -2.01 21.52 -16.06
CA ARG A 416 -2.70 20.61 -16.99
C ARG A 416 -3.17 19.31 -16.34
N ARG A 417 -2.42 18.72 -15.40
CA ARG A 417 -2.89 17.60 -14.59
C ARG A 417 -4.08 18.03 -13.73
N SER A 418 -4.01 19.22 -13.14
CA SER A 418 -5.14 19.84 -12.44
C SER A 418 -6.31 20.17 -13.37
N SER A 419 -6.05 20.67 -14.59
CA SER A 419 -7.09 21.09 -15.52
C SER A 419 -7.74 19.94 -16.27
N LEU A 420 -7.02 18.89 -16.67
CA LEU A 420 -7.62 17.63 -17.17
C LEU A 420 -8.56 17.03 -16.13
N VAL A 421 -8.22 17.14 -14.84
CA VAL A 421 -9.10 16.75 -13.74
C VAL A 421 -10.29 17.72 -13.58
N LYS A 422 -10.11 19.04 -13.79
CA LYS A 422 -11.19 20.05 -13.74
C LYS A 422 -12.14 20.06 -14.95
N THR A 423 -11.67 19.88 -16.19
CA THR A 423 -12.53 19.83 -17.38
C THR A 423 -13.42 18.59 -17.36
N THR A 424 -12.93 17.48 -16.78
CA THR A 424 -13.75 16.31 -16.46
C THR A 424 -14.80 16.64 -15.39
N LYS A 425 -14.48 17.51 -14.42
CA LYS A 425 -15.37 18.01 -13.35
C LYS A 425 -16.53 18.85 -13.89
N GLU A 426 -16.29 19.73 -14.86
CA GLU A 426 -17.35 20.56 -15.45
C GLU A 426 -18.26 19.75 -16.38
N MET A 427 -17.73 18.81 -17.16
CA MET A 427 -18.54 17.87 -17.94
C MET A 427 -19.38 16.92 -17.08
N HIS A 428 -18.95 16.60 -15.85
CA HIS A 428 -19.69 15.72 -14.93
C HIS A 428 -20.60 16.48 -13.95
N SER A 429 -20.35 17.75 -13.66
CA SER A 429 -21.29 18.60 -12.89
C SER A 429 -22.53 19.00 -13.70
N ALA A 430 -22.44 18.91 -15.03
CA ALA A 430 -23.56 19.14 -15.94
C ALA A 430 -24.51 17.92 -16.07
N SER A 431 -24.23 16.78 -15.42
CA SER A 431 -25.19 15.67 -15.31
C SER A 431 -25.86 15.68 -13.93
N GLU A 432 -27.04 16.31 -13.86
CA GLU A 432 -27.98 16.30 -12.73
C GLU A 432 -28.58 14.91 -12.44
N GLY A 433 -27.77 13.85 -12.43
CA GLY A 433 -28.21 12.46 -12.27
C GLY A 433 -28.24 11.96 -10.82
N CYS A 434 -27.34 12.44 -9.95
CA CYS A 434 -27.18 11.84 -8.62
C CYS A 434 -28.22 12.38 -7.59
N GLN A 435 -28.81 13.59 -7.78
CA GLN A 435 -29.93 14.06 -6.96
C GLN A 435 -31.26 13.34 -7.28
N ALA A 436 -31.48 12.97 -8.56
CA ALA A 436 -32.68 12.25 -8.97
C ALA A 436 -32.75 10.84 -8.35
N TYR A 437 -31.61 10.17 -8.14
CA TYR A 437 -31.56 8.82 -7.57
C TYR A 437 -31.90 8.80 -6.07
N CYS A 438 -31.44 9.79 -5.29
CA CYS A 438 -31.83 9.92 -3.88
C CYS A 438 -33.30 10.33 -3.69
N LEU A 439 -33.85 11.12 -4.62
CA LEU A 439 -35.28 11.48 -4.63
C LEU A 439 -36.18 10.31 -5.04
N TRP A 440 -35.73 9.44 -5.96
CA TRP A 440 -36.50 8.29 -6.41
C TRP A 440 -36.65 7.21 -5.33
N SER A 441 -35.58 6.93 -4.56
CA SER A 441 -35.65 5.99 -3.42
C SER A 441 -36.57 6.51 -2.29
N ARG A 442 -36.67 7.83 -2.07
CA ARG A 442 -37.63 8.42 -1.12
C ARG A 442 -39.07 8.41 -1.63
N LEU A 443 -39.27 8.45 -2.95
CA LEU A 443 -40.60 8.36 -3.56
C LEU A 443 -41.16 6.93 -3.51
N GLN A 444 -40.31 5.89 -3.58
CA GLN A 444 -40.75 4.50 -3.43
C GLN A 444 -41.22 4.15 -2.00
N GLU A 445 -40.66 4.77 -0.95
CA GLU A 445 -41.15 4.59 0.43
C GLU A 445 -42.51 5.27 0.68
N SER A 446 -42.86 6.29 -0.12
CA SER A 446 -44.16 6.99 0.00
C SER A 446 -45.32 6.28 -0.72
N LEU A 447 -45.03 5.34 -1.62
CA LEU A 447 -46.04 4.67 -2.46
C LEU A 447 -46.47 3.29 -1.96
N THR A 448 -45.81 2.75 -0.92
CA THR A 448 -46.16 1.44 -0.33
C THR A 448 -47.13 1.51 0.86
N PHE A 449 -47.73 2.68 1.12
CA PHE A 449 -48.69 2.88 2.22
C PHE A 449 -50.06 3.36 1.70
N ARG A 450 -50.64 2.70 0.69
CA ARG A 450 -52.05 2.95 0.29
C ARG A 450 -52.67 1.84 -0.56
N CYS A 451 -52.59 0.57 -0.15
CA CYS A 451 -53.43 -0.50 -0.70
C CYS A 451 -53.88 -1.47 0.40
N CYS A 452 -54.67 -0.97 1.35
CA CYS A 452 -55.55 -1.78 2.20
C CYS A 452 -56.76 -0.92 2.56
N GLY A 453 -57.90 -1.13 1.88
CA GLY A 453 -59.15 -0.50 2.30
C GLY A 453 -60.29 -0.45 1.27
N LYS A 454 -61.12 -1.50 1.30
CA LYS A 454 -62.56 -1.56 0.96
C LYS A 454 -62.98 -1.58 -0.52
N GLY A 455 -63.78 -2.60 -0.83
CA GLY A 455 -64.51 -2.82 -2.07
C GLY A 455 -64.75 -4.31 -2.26
#